data_AF-A0A3B7MVP8-F1
#
_entry.id   AF-A0A3B7MVP8-F1
#
_cell.length_a   1.000
_cell.length_b   1.000
_cell.length_c   1.000
_cell.angle_alpha   90.00
_cell.angle_beta   90.00
_cell.angle_gamma   90.00
#
_symmetry.space_group_name_H-M   'P 1'
#
loop_
_entity.id
_entity.type
_entity.pdbx_description
1 polymer ?
#
loop_
_entity_poly.entity_id
_entity_poly.type
_entity_poly.pdbx_seq_one_letter_code
_entity_poly.pdbx_strand_id
1 'polypeptide(L)'
;MRRIILLCCLLFTASLAFSQKYIGLSKKAVYRNLKTAGLANSPIETNDQSVVMHVKDSAYQPASFYYYFDKDGKCYQEKSVTFCDTCYIKYRNRLLDRKKYEWVKVNDTVYVSKFSRKRTLELHPNQHDRTINLFKTPWQKEEYEQLLARRQ
;
A
#
# COMPACT_ATOMS: atom_id res chain seq x y z
N MET A 1 50.46 4.85 9.47
CA MET A 1 49.35 5.77 9.15
C MET A 1 48.90 5.54 7.71
N ARG A 2 47.69 5.01 7.48
CA ARG A 2 46.91 5.17 6.24
C ARG A 2 45.48 4.68 6.52
N ARG A 3 44.60 5.61 6.83
CA ARG A 3 43.17 5.38 7.03
C ARG A 3 42.54 5.23 5.64
N ILE A 4 42.12 4.03 5.26
CA ILE A 4 41.29 3.83 4.08
C ILE A 4 39.84 4.05 4.52
N ILE A 5 39.34 5.25 4.22
CA ILE A 5 37.96 5.65 4.41
C ILE A 5 37.16 4.96 3.29
N LEU A 6 36.51 3.85 3.60
CA LEU A 6 35.54 3.19 2.72
C LEU A 6 34.22 3.97 2.75
N LEU A 7 34.24 5.11 2.06
CA LEU A 7 33.10 5.92 1.68
C LEU A 7 32.44 5.27 0.46
N CYS A 8 31.69 4.17 0.65
CA CYS A 8 30.96 3.54 -0.44
C CYS A 8 29.47 3.43 -0.11
N CYS A 9 28.70 4.22 -0.87
CA CYS A 9 27.31 3.98 -1.21
C CYS A 9 26.27 4.15 -0.11
N LEU A 10 26.21 5.36 0.47
CA LEU A 10 24.92 5.99 0.78
C LEU A 10 24.23 6.42 -0.52
N LEU A 11 23.95 5.46 -1.40
CA LEU A 11 23.02 5.69 -2.51
C LEU A 11 21.62 5.70 -1.92
N PHE A 12 21.21 6.92 -1.57
CA PHE A 12 19.88 7.47 -1.66
C PHE A 12 18.87 6.61 -2.45
N THR A 13 18.35 5.55 -1.84
CA THR A 13 17.02 5.07 -2.19
C THR A 13 16.05 5.96 -1.44
N ALA A 14 15.77 7.14 -2.01
CA ALA A 14 14.55 7.86 -1.74
C ALA A 14 13.39 6.96 -2.18
N SER A 15 13.08 5.96 -1.34
CA SER A 15 11.92 5.13 -1.49
C SER A 15 10.72 6.04 -1.27
N LEU A 16 10.16 6.55 -2.37
CA LEU A 16 8.84 7.14 -2.43
C LEU A 16 7.88 6.16 -1.73
N ALA A 17 7.62 6.39 -0.44
CA ALA A 17 7.03 5.45 0.52
C ALA A 17 5.49 5.45 0.46
N PHE A 18 4.94 5.35 -0.75
CA PHE A 18 3.55 5.77 -1.04
C PHE A 18 2.43 4.77 -0.78
N SER A 19 2.69 3.60 -0.23
CA SER A 19 1.63 2.60 -0.14
C SER A 19 1.57 2.05 1.28
N GLN A 20 0.43 2.15 1.95
CA GLN A 20 0.11 1.59 3.28
C GLN A 20 0.51 2.39 4.52
N LYS A 21 0.28 3.71 4.56
CA LYS A 21 0.46 4.54 5.76
C LYS A 21 -0.84 5.21 6.23
N TYR A 22 -1.90 5.12 5.45
CA TYR A 22 -3.05 6.00 5.58
C TYR A 22 -4.19 5.37 6.34
N ILE A 23 -4.27 4.03 6.44
CA ILE A 23 -5.26 3.34 7.28
C ILE A 23 -5.30 3.93 8.69
N GLY A 24 -6.47 4.42 9.10
CA GLY A 24 -6.74 5.06 10.39
C GLY A 24 -6.53 6.58 10.43
N LEU A 25 -5.95 7.18 9.38
CA LEU A 25 -5.80 8.63 9.27
C LEU A 25 -7.08 9.30 8.77
N SER A 26 -7.26 10.57 9.12
CA SER A 26 -8.38 11.37 8.61
C SER A 26 -8.17 11.78 7.16
N LYS A 27 -9.27 12.05 6.45
CA LYS A 27 -9.24 12.57 5.07
C LYS A 27 -8.30 13.76 4.87
N LYS A 28 -8.36 14.74 5.79
CA LYS A 28 -7.46 15.92 5.79
C LYS A 28 -5.99 15.54 5.92
N ALA A 29 -5.66 14.56 6.76
CA ALA A 29 -4.29 14.09 6.95
C ALA A 29 -3.78 13.32 5.73
N VAL A 30 -4.61 12.44 5.14
CA VAL A 30 -4.29 11.74 3.89
C VAL A 30 -4.01 12.75 2.79
N TYR A 31 -4.94 13.67 2.53
CA TYR A 31 -4.79 14.70 1.49
C TYR A 31 -3.50 15.51 1.68
N ARG A 32 -3.23 16.00 2.90
CA ARG A 32 -2.02 16.75 3.21
C ARG A 32 -0.75 15.95 2.90
N ASN A 33 -0.71 14.70 3.35
CA ASN A 33 0.46 13.84 3.15
C ASN A 33 0.69 13.54 1.66
N LEU A 34 -0.37 13.35 0.87
CA LEU A 34 -0.26 13.14 -0.58
C LEU A 34 0.32 14.38 -1.26
N LYS A 35 -0.16 15.57 -0.89
CA LYS A 35 0.35 16.84 -1.41
C LYS A 35 1.82 17.06 -1.06
N THR A 36 2.24 16.75 0.17
CA THR A 36 3.64 16.89 0.61
C THR A 36 4.57 15.87 -0.02
N ALA A 37 4.09 14.65 -0.27
CA ALA A 37 4.96 13.58 -0.75
C ALA A 37 5.41 13.75 -2.22
N GLY A 38 4.87 14.74 -2.93
CA GLY A 38 5.62 15.42 -3.98
C GLY A 38 5.69 14.73 -5.34
N LEU A 39 4.65 14.00 -5.74
CA LEU A 39 4.51 13.65 -7.16
C LEU A 39 4.01 14.89 -7.91
N ALA A 40 4.95 15.74 -8.32
CA ALA A 40 4.67 16.94 -9.11
C ALA A 40 3.73 16.57 -10.27
N ASN A 41 2.65 17.34 -10.46
CA ASN A 41 1.65 17.15 -11.51
C ASN A 41 0.70 15.94 -11.38
N SER A 42 0.64 15.26 -10.24
CA SER A 42 -0.37 14.23 -9.97
C SER A 42 -1.66 14.85 -9.45
N PRO A 43 -2.78 14.88 -10.20
CA PRO A 43 -4.03 15.43 -9.71
C PRO A 43 -4.56 14.60 -8.54
N ILE A 44 -5.10 15.30 -7.53
CA ILE A 44 -5.77 14.70 -6.39
C ILE A 44 -7.24 15.08 -6.46
N GLU A 45 -8.10 14.09 -6.60
CA GLU A 45 -9.54 14.22 -6.59
C GLU A 45 -10.08 13.82 -5.21
N THR A 46 -11.14 14.49 -4.78
CA THR A 46 -11.81 14.17 -3.51
C THR A 46 -13.31 14.18 -3.71
N ASN A 47 -13.99 13.15 -3.24
CA ASN A 47 -15.45 13.12 -3.05
C ASN A 47 -15.76 12.78 -1.60
N ASP A 48 -17.03 12.68 -1.21
CA ASP A 48 -17.42 12.48 0.20
C ASP A 48 -16.73 11.27 0.87
N GLN A 49 -16.60 10.18 0.12
CA GLN A 49 -16.15 8.88 0.64
C GLN A 49 -14.67 8.56 0.34
N SER A 50 -14.00 9.34 -0.50
CA SER A 50 -12.66 9.00 -0.97
C SER A 50 -11.76 10.19 -1.32
N VAL A 51 -10.46 9.90 -1.32
CA VAL A 51 -9.40 10.71 -1.91
C VAL A 51 -8.74 9.83 -2.96
N VAL A 52 -8.52 10.36 -4.16
CA VAL A 52 -7.88 9.65 -5.27
C VAL A 52 -6.69 10.46 -5.74
N MET A 53 -5.52 9.82 -5.84
CA MET A 53 -4.33 10.42 -6.44
C MET A 53 -4.02 9.71 -7.75
N HIS A 54 -3.98 10.45 -8.85
CA HIS A 54 -3.60 9.92 -10.15
C HIS A 54 -2.15 10.27 -10.44
N VAL A 55 -1.32 9.24 -10.57
CA VAL A 55 0.07 9.40 -10.94
C VAL A 55 0.17 9.22 -12.44
N LYS A 56 0.42 10.34 -13.12
CA LYS A 56 0.78 10.38 -14.53
C LYS A 56 2.29 10.37 -14.61
N ASP A 57 2.84 9.25 -15.06
CA ASP A 57 4.26 9.15 -15.38
C ASP A 57 4.39 9.16 -16.91
N SER A 58 5.27 9.97 -17.47
CA SER A 58 5.49 9.98 -18.92
C SER A 58 6.29 8.76 -19.40
N ALA A 59 6.99 8.07 -18.48
CA ALA A 59 7.79 6.88 -18.75
C ALA A 59 7.06 5.56 -18.42
N TYR A 60 5.98 5.60 -17.64
CA TYR A 60 5.23 4.41 -17.22
C TYR A 60 3.72 4.59 -17.38
N GLN A 61 2.98 3.49 -17.52
CA GLN A 61 1.51 3.54 -17.56
C GLN A 61 0.94 4.18 -16.28
N PRO A 62 -0.17 4.95 -16.39
CA PRO A 62 -0.75 5.66 -15.26
C PRO A 62 -1.16 4.72 -14.12
N ALA A 63 -1.10 5.24 -12.90
CA ALA A 63 -1.57 4.54 -11.71
C ALA A 63 -2.51 5.43 -10.89
N SER A 64 -3.51 4.83 -10.28
CA SER A 64 -4.47 5.51 -9.42
C SER A 64 -4.43 4.91 -8.01
N PHE A 65 -4.33 5.77 -7.01
CA PHE A 65 -4.32 5.38 -5.60
C PHE A 65 -5.57 5.95 -4.93
N TYR A 66 -6.44 5.05 -4.47
CA TYR A 66 -7.70 5.37 -3.82
C TYR A 66 -7.56 5.16 -2.32
N TYR A 67 -8.10 6.09 -1.55
CA TYR A 67 -8.19 6.04 -0.11
C TYR A 67 -9.64 6.22 0.29
N TYR A 68 -10.25 5.18 0.87
CA TYR A 68 -11.66 5.19 1.25
C TYR A 68 -11.82 5.45 2.74
N PHE A 69 -12.84 6.23 3.11
CA PHE A 69 -13.09 6.69 4.47
C PHE A 69 -14.40 6.14 5.02
N ASP A 70 -14.39 5.74 6.29
CA ASP A 70 -15.58 5.30 7.00
C ASP A 70 -16.42 6.50 7.46
N LYS A 71 -17.57 6.21 8.08
CA LYS A 71 -18.47 7.23 8.63
C LYS A 71 -17.82 8.13 9.70
N ASP A 72 -16.77 7.66 10.35
CA ASP A 72 -16.00 8.40 11.36
C ASP A 72 -14.86 9.21 10.72
N GLY A 73 -14.81 9.25 9.38
CA GLY A 73 -13.84 9.98 8.58
C GLY A 73 -12.43 9.38 8.62
N LYS A 74 -12.29 8.11 9.00
CA LYS A 74 -11.01 7.40 9.06
C LYS A 74 -10.81 6.54 7.81
N CYS A 75 -9.60 6.55 7.27
CA CYS A 75 -9.29 5.70 6.12
C CYS A 75 -9.35 4.22 6.53
N TYR A 76 -10.23 3.44 5.90
CA TYR A 76 -10.38 2.01 6.21
C TYR A 76 -9.78 1.10 5.12
N GLN A 77 -9.57 1.65 3.92
CA GLN A 77 -9.03 0.92 2.78
C GLN A 77 -8.15 1.82 1.90
N GLU A 78 -7.04 1.25 1.45
CA GLU A 78 -6.18 1.78 0.40
C GLU A 78 -6.26 0.83 -0.81
N LYS A 79 -6.51 1.36 -2.01
CA LYS A 79 -6.55 0.59 -3.25
C LYS A 79 -5.58 1.19 -4.24
N SER A 80 -4.72 0.37 -4.84
CA SER A 80 -3.82 0.78 -5.92
C SER A 80 -4.24 0.10 -7.22
N VAL A 81 -4.40 0.87 -8.28
CA VAL A 81 -4.76 0.39 -9.62
C VAL A 81 -3.67 0.81 -10.59
N THR A 82 -3.14 -0.13 -11.38
CA THR A 82 -2.12 0.15 -12.39
C THR A 82 -2.26 -0.77 -13.60
N PHE A 83 -1.90 -0.23 -14.77
CA PHE A 83 -1.86 -0.97 -16.03
C PHE A 83 -0.46 -1.53 -16.34
N CYS A 84 0.51 -1.33 -15.44
CA CYS A 84 1.91 -1.71 -15.61
C CYS A 84 2.27 -2.93 -14.73
N ASP A 85 2.71 -4.04 -15.34
CA ASP A 85 3.13 -5.28 -14.65
C ASP A 85 4.26 -5.03 -13.65
N THR A 86 5.32 -4.37 -14.09
CA THR A 86 6.47 -4.05 -13.25
C THR A 86 6.07 -3.17 -12.08
N CYS A 87 5.15 -2.24 -12.29
CA CYS A 87 4.63 -1.33 -11.28
C CYS A 87 3.79 -2.11 -10.25
N TYR A 88 2.92 -3.01 -10.71
CA TYR A 88 2.15 -3.90 -9.85
C TYR A 88 3.06 -4.77 -8.97
N ILE A 89 4.06 -5.43 -9.57
CA ILE A 89 5.03 -6.26 -8.83
C ILE A 89 5.79 -5.40 -7.82
N LYS A 90 6.25 -4.21 -8.21
CA LYS A 90 6.96 -3.27 -7.32
C LYS A 90 6.08 -2.81 -6.15
N TYR A 91 4.82 -2.48 -6.40
CA TYR A 91 3.89 -2.11 -5.35
C TYR A 91 3.64 -3.31 -4.43
N ARG A 92 3.25 -4.47 -4.96
CA ARG A 92 3.05 -5.70 -4.19
C ARG A 92 4.24 -6.02 -3.29
N ASN A 93 5.45 -6.09 -3.85
CA ASN A 93 6.64 -6.46 -3.10
C ASN A 93 6.94 -5.42 -2.00
N ARG A 94 6.83 -4.13 -2.29
CA ARG A 94 6.98 -3.06 -1.28
C ARG A 94 6.04 -3.25 -0.09
N LEU A 95 4.87 -3.84 -0.28
CA LEU A 95 3.91 -4.10 0.80
C LEU A 95 4.28 -5.33 1.59
N LEU A 96 4.64 -6.40 0.90
CA LEU A 96 5.08 -7.65 1.50
C LEU A 96 6.40 -7.50 2.27
N ASP A 97 7.29 -6.60 1.83
CA ASP A 97 8.59 -6.34 2.48
C ASP A 97 8.47 -5.60 3.82
N ARG A 98 7.28 -5.13 4.18
CA ARG A 98 7.05 -4.41 5.45
C ARG A 98 7.03 -5.37 6.63
N LYS A 99 8.21 -5.64 7.18
CA LYS A 99 8.41 -6.53 8.34
C LYS A 99 7.47 -6.28 9.52
N LYS A 100 7.04 -5.04 9.76
CA LYS A 100 6.10 -4.69 10.86
C LYS A 100 4.74 -5.42 10.79
N TYR A 101 4.34 -5.89 9.61
CA TYR A 101 3.08 -6.58 9.37
C TYR A 101 3.21 -8.09 9.50
N GLU A 102 4.41 -8.66 9.33
CA GLU A 102 4.65 -10.10 9.41
C GLU A 102 3.59 -10.86 8.59
N TRP A 103 3.57 -10.58 7.28
CA TRP A 103 2.56 -11.11 6.38
C TRP A 103 2.61 -12.64 6.32
N VAL A 104 1.44 -13.25 6.42
CA VAL A 104 1.20 -14.67 6.23
C VAL A 104 0.38 -14.82 4.96
N LYS A 105 0.89 -15.62 4.01
CA LYS A 105 0.14 -15.98 2.80
C LYS A 105 -1.00 -16.91 3.19
N VAL A 106 -2.22 -16.59 2.78
CA VAL A 106 -3.41 -17.45 2.96
C VAL A 106 -3.65 -18.27 1.70
N ASN A 107 -3.54 -17.62 0.54
CA ASN A 107 -3.56 -18.22 -0.79
C ASN A 107 -2.81 -17.30 -1.77
N ASP A 108 -2.91 -17.55 -3.07
CA ASP A 108 -2.18 -16.77 -4.09
C ASP A 108 -2.59 -15.30 -4.19
N THR A 109 -3.82 -14.97 -3.81
CA THR A 109 -4.38 -13.63 -3.92
C THR A 109 -4.53 -12.92 -2.58
N VAL A 110 -4.39 -13.62 -1.45
CA VAL A 110 -4.67 -13.07 -0.12
C VAL A 110 -3.51 -13.29 0.85
N TYR A 111 -3.10 -12.20 1.50
CA TYR A 111 -2.16 -12.19 2.61
C TYR A 111 -2.79 -11.50 3.81
N VAL A 112 -2.48 -11.99 5.01
CA VAL A 112 -2.94 -11.39 6.26
C VAL A 112 -1.75 -11.03 7.13
N SER A 113 -1.78 -9.87 7.77
CA SER A 113 -0.75 -9.49 8.73
C SER A 113 -0.93 -10.28 10.03
N LYS A 114 0.09 -10.30 10.89
CA LYS A 114 -0.08 -10.76 12.28
C LYS A 114 -1.34 -10.18 12.95
N PHE A 115 -1.93 -10.97 13.84
CA PHE A 115 -3.21 -10.62 14.46
C PHE A 115 -3.25 -9.22 15.08
N SER A 116 -2.19 -8.78 15.77
CA SER A 116 -2.15 -7.43 16.39
C SER A 116 -2.21 -6.28 15.39
N ARG A 117 -1.96 -6.52 14.11
CA ARG A 117 -2.04 -5.52 13.04
C ARG A 117 -3.38 -5.54 12.32
N LYS A 118 -4.09 -6.68 12.27
CA LYS A 118 -5.44 -6.80 11.68
C LYS A 118 -5.52 -6.17 10.27
N ARG A 119 -4.65 -6.59 9.35
CA ARG A 119 -4.63 -6.13 7.95
C ARG A 119 -4.78 -7.30 7.00
N THR A 120 -5.52 -7.04 5.92
CA THR A 120 -5.65 -7.94 4.77
C THR A 120 -5.14 -7.24 3.54
N LEU A 121 -4.35 -7.97 2.76
CA LEU A 121 -3.87 -7.59 1.46
C LEU A 121 -4.48 -8.53 0.41
N GLU A 122 -5.26 -7.98 -0.51
CA GLU A 122 -5.82 -8.72 -1.63
C GLU A 122 -5.16 -8.27 -2.95
N LEU A 123 -4.85 -9.25 -3.78
CA LEU A 123 -4.14 -9.12 -5.03
C LEU A 123 -5.06 -9.57 -6.17
N HIS A 124 -5.33 -8.68 -7.12
CA HIS A 124 -6.14 -8.97 -8.30
C HIS A 124 -5.32 -8.72 -9.57
N PRO A 125 -4.64 -9.74 -10.11
CA PRO A 125 -3.75 -9.59 -11.26
C PRO A 125 -4.44 -9.63 -12.65
N ASN A 126 -5.73 -9.97 -12.75
CA ASN A 126 -6.46 -10.11 -14.03
C ASN A 126 -6.96 -8.76 -14.59
N GLN A 127 -7.38 -8.63 -15.86
CA GLN A 127 -6.63 -8.72 -17.13
C GLN A 127 -6.63 -7.34 -17.86
N HIS A 128 -7.15 -6.28 -17.23
CA HIS A 128 -7.11 -4.92 -17.80
C HIS A 128 -6.48 -3.95 -16.80
N ASP A 129 -6.87 -4.00 -15.52
CA ASP A 129 -6.34 -3.17 -14.46
C ASP A 129 -5.88 -4.03 -13.26
N ARG A 130 -4.59 -3.93 -12.91
CA ARG A 130 -4.04 -4.72 -11.80
C ARG A 130 -4.30 -3.98 -10.51
N THR A 131 -4.98 -4.66 -9.59
CA THR A 131 -5.46 -4.04 -8.35
C THR A 131 -4.81 -4.67 -7.12
N ILE A 132 -4.44 -3.81 -6.17
CA ILE A 132 -4.00 -4.20 -4.82
C ILE A 132 -4.89 -3.50 -3.80
N ASN A 133 -5.59 -4.26 -2.96
CA ASN A 133 -6.38 -3.72 -1.85
C ASN A 133 -5.66 -3.98 -0.52
N LEU A 134 -5.47 -2.95 0.30
CA LEU A 134 -5.12 -3.08 1.71
C LEU A 134 -6.26 -2.52 2.54
N PHE A 135 -6.74 -3.28 3.50
CA PHE A 135 -7.74 -2.79 4.45
C PHE A 135 -7.53 -3.38 5.86
N LYS A 136 -8.21 -2.78 6.83
CA LYS A 136 -8.30 -3.32 8.19
C LYS A 136 -9.44 -4.33 8.23
N THR A 137 -9.17 -5.53 8.72
CA THR A 137 -10.20 -6.56 8.92
C THR A 137 -10.41 -6.78 10.41
N PRO A 138 -11.63 -6.62 10.94
CA PRO A 138 -11.89 -6.65 12.38
C PRO A 138 -11.95 -8.07 12.95
N TRP A 139 -11.00 -8.95 12.61
CA TRP A 139 -11.00 -10.34 13.05
C TRP A 139 -11.03 -10.47 14.58
N GLN A 140 -11.81 -11.44 15.04
CA GLN A 140 -11.61 -12.08 16.34
C GLN A 140 -10.44 -13.06 16.27
N LYS A 141 -9.89 -13.41 17.43
CA LYS A 141 -8.68 -14.24 17.50
C LYS A 141 -8.96 -15.63 16.91
N GLU A 142 -10.11 -16.19 17.23
CA GLU A 142 -10.58 -17.49 16.79
C GLU A 142 -10.75 -17.53 15.26
N GLU A 143 -11.35 -16.49 14.67
CA GLU A 143 -11.51 -16.36 13.22
C GLU A 143 -10.16 -16.30 12.51
N TYR A 144 -9.21 -15.55 13.06
CA TYR A 144 -7.86 -15.44 12.53
C TYR A 144 -7.12 -16.78 12.57
N GLU A 145 -7.22 -17.51 13.68
CA GLU A 145 -6.60 -18.84 13.82
C GLU A 145 -7.22 -19.85 12.86
N GLN A 146 -8.55 -19.85 12.70
CA GLN A 146 -9.24 -20.70 11.73
C GLN A 146 -8.84 -20.38 10.29
N LEU A 147 -8.71 -19.10 9.94
CA LEU A 147 -8.23 -18.69 8.62
C LEU A 147 -6.83 -19.24 8.34
N LEU A 148 -5.92 -19.15 9.32
CA LEU A 148 -4.56 -19.66 9.18
C LEU A 148 -4.49 -21.18 9.13
N ALA A 149 -5.39 -21.89 9.82
CA ALA A 149 -5.47 -23.35 9.78
C ALA A 149 -5.91 -23.89 8.41
N ARG A 150 -6.63 -23.09 7.61
CA ARG A 150 -7.16 -23.46 6.29
C ARG A 150 -6.28 -23.01 5.11
N ARG A 151 -5.11 -22.43 5.39
CA ARG A 151 -4.20 -21.94 4.32
C ARG A 151 -3.73 -23.11 3.43
N GLN A 152 -3.64 -22.85 2.14
CA GLN A 152 -3.15 -23.79 1.13
C GLN A 152 -1.65 -23.65 0.92
#